data_AF-A0A397T1J5-F1
#
_entry.id   AF-A0A397T1J5-F1
#
_cell.length_a   1.000
_cell.length_b   1.000
_cell.length_c   1.000
_cell.angle_alpha   90.00
_cell.angle_beta   90.00
_cell.angle_gamma   90.00
#
_symmetry.space_group_name_H-M   'P 1'
#
loop_
_entity.id
_entity.type
_entity.pdbx_description
1 polymer ?
#
loop_
_entity_poly.entity_id
_entity_poly.type
_entity_poly.pdbx_seq_one_letter_code
_entity_poly.pdbx_strand_id
1 'polypeptide(L)'
;MGTHSITLIRERSAKRKEQSILGGPAGSQYFYEYYACIYQHFDGYVEGGVGEWLASFLCNFLAEKIIYVDAGLLGIRLIHAFSMSDFKNPRIIPITSLEELFKTSVYEYVYFITVDSESSKSQYNIMLSVCDGDFILTARPEKFLAKYKYYSTQMEEMKKSFAEINYGDDEVEKEGYLSEDLLLLEFLRRWYLASYMNNMNGDIFYT
;
A
#
# COMPACT_ATOMS: atom_id res chain seq x y z
N MET A 1 9.56 -21.06 0.52
CA MET A 1 8.56 -20.12 1.06
C MET A 1 8.99 -18.75 0.63
N GLY A 2 8.14 -18.03 -0.10
CA GLY A 2 8.43 -16.69 -0.60
C GLY A 2 7.57 -15.68 0.12
N THR A 3 8.11 -14.48 0.33
CA THR A 3 7.34 -13.37 0.90
C THR A 3 6.34 -12.88 -0.15
N HIS A 4 5.07 -12.81 0.21
CA HIS A 4 4.01 -12.44 -0.71
C HIS A 4 3.61 -10.99 -0.50
N SER A 5 3.54 -10.23 -1.60
CA SER A 5 3.08 -8.85 -1.54
C SER A 5 2.06 -8.53 -2.60
N ILE A 6 1.29 -7.48 -2.32
CA ILE A 6 0.47 -6.81 -3.32
C ILE A 6 0.82 -5.33 -3.36
N THR A 7 0.71 -4.76 -4.55
CA THR A 7 0.79 -3.32 -4.78
C THR A 7 -0.55 -2.83 -5.32
N LEU A 8 -1.15 -1.88 -4.62
CA LEU A 8 -2.39 -1.21 -4.98
C LEU A 8 -2.08 0.23 -5.37
N ILE A 9 -2.56 0.65 -6.54
CA ILE A 9 -2.61 2.09 -6.89
C ILE A 9 -4.01 2.58 -6.61
N ARG A 10 -4.08 3.68 -5.86
CA ARG A 10 -5.32 4.40 -5.58
C ARG A 10 -5.15 5.89 -5.80
N GLU A 11 -6.20 6.52 -6.29
CA GLU A 11 -6.37 7.97 -6.26
C GLU A 11 -7.24 8.33 -5.07
N ARG A 12 -6.94 9.47 -4.43
CA ARG A 12 -7.77 10.05 -3.38
C ARG A 12 -8.35 11.39 -3.83
N SER A 13 -9.59 11.65 -3.44
CA SER A 13 -10.27 12.94 -3.57
C SER A 13 -11.13 13.21 -2.34
N ALA A 14 -11.36 14.46 -1.96
CA ALA A 14 -12.18 14.77 -0.79
C ALA A 14 -13.63 14.30 -0.99
N LYS A 15 -14.27 13.76 0.05
CA LYS A 15 -15.69 13.39 -0.03
C LYS A 15 -16.54 14.66 -0.16
N ARG A 16 -17.12 14.88 -1.34
CA ARG A 16 -18.34 15.68 -1.48
C ARG A 16 -19.48 14.79 -0.96
N LYS A 17 -20.33 15.33 -0.07
CA LYS A 17 -21.37 14.55 0.65
C LYS A 17 -22.01 13.49 -0.27
N GLU A 18 -21.87 12.22 0.14
CA GLU A 18 -22.33 10.99 -0.53
C GLU A 18 -21.45 10.47 -1.69
N GLN A 19 -20.58 9.50 -1.39
CA GLN A 19 -20.44 8.20 -2.07
C GLN A 19 -19.12 7.50 -1.66
N SER A 20 -19.22 6.21 -1.34
CA SER A 20 -18.08 5.27 -1.31
C SER A 20 -18.54 4.03 -2.06
N ILE A 21 -18.30 3.99 -3.37
CA ILE A 21 -18.72 2.87 -4.24
C ILE A 21 -17.82 1.63 -4.04
N LEU A 22 -16.62 1.78 -3.47
CA LEU A 22 -15.62 0.70 -3.35
C LEU A 22 -15.22 0.33 -1.89
N GLY A 23 -16.07 0.63 -0.91
CA GLY A 23 -15.89 0.08 0.45
C GLY A 23 -14.64 0.58 1.18
N GLY A 24 -14.43 1.89 1.21
CA GLY A 24 -13.46 2.50 2.14
C GLY A 24 -13.97 2.46 3.59
N PRO A 25 -13.10 2.71 4.58
CA PRO A 25 -13.52 2.80 5.96
C PRO A 25 -14.66 3.81 6.10
N ALA A 26 -15.75 3.43 6.78
CA ALA A 26 -16.95 4.27 6.90
C ALA A 26 -16.65 5.67 7.49
N GLY A 27 -15.55 5.80 8.25
CA GLY A 27 -15.07 7.05 8.83
C GLY A 27 -14.11 7.87 7.96
N SER A 28 -13.72 7.40 6.77
CA SER A 28 -12.77 8.10 5.89
C SER A 28 -13.33 9.45 5.44
N GLN A 29 -12.47 10.47 5.34
CA GLN A 29 -12.81 11.79 4.80
C GLN A 29 -12.65 11.86 3.28
N TYR A 30 -12.07 10.83 2.66
CA TYR A 30 -11.73 10.78 1.24
C TYR A 30 -12.47 9.67 0.50
N PHE A 31 -12.75 9.91 -0.78
CA PHE A 31 -13.11 8.86 -1.73
C PHE A 31 -11.81 8.29 -2.33
N TYR A 32 -11.75 6.97 -2.47
CA TYR A 32 -10.63 6.27 -3.07
C TYR A 32 -11.07 5.48 -4.30
N GLU A 33 -10.42 5.75 -5.42
CA GLU A 33 -10.58 4.99 -6.68
C GLU A 33 -9.33 4.13 -6.91
N TYR A 34 -9.53 2.84 -7.21
CA TYR A 34 -8.43 1.87 -7.36
C TYR A 34 -8.19 1.57 -8.83
N TYR A 35 -6.92 1.65 -9.26
CA TYR A 35 -6.53 1.61 -10.67
C TYR A 35 -5.74 0.37 -11.07
N ALA A 36 -4.98 -0.20 -10.15
CA ALA A 36 -4.23 -1.43 -10.38
C ALA A 36 -4.07 -2.23 -9.09
N CYS A 37 -4.13 -3.56 -9.21
CA CYS A 37 -3.75 -4.51 -8.18
C CYS A 37 -2.74 -5.50 -8.77
N ILE A 38 -1.51 -5.44 -8.30
CA ILE A 38 -0.42 -6.28 -8.78
C ILE A 38 0.02 -7.16 -7.62
N TYR A 39 0.06 -8.46 -7.84
CA TYR A 39 0.60 -9.43 -6.92
C TYR A 39 2.02 -9.79 -7.30
N GLN A 40 2.87 -9.92 -6.28
CA GLN A 40 4.24 -10.34 -6.42
C GLN A 40 4.53 -11.54 -5.51
N HIS A 41 5.22 -12.52 -6.08
CA HIS A 41 5.74 -13.65 -5.37
C HIS A 41 7.24 -13.41 -5.16
N PHE A 42 7.68 -13.34 -3.90
CA PHE A 42 9.00 -12.87 -3.45
C PHE A 42 9.15 -11.35 -3.51
N ASP A 43 8.79 -10.70 -2.41
CA ASP A 43 8.98 -9.25 -2.22
C ASP A 43 10.47 -8.86 -2.20
N GLY A 44 11.34 -9.72 -1.65
CA GLY A 44 12.76 -9.42 -1.43
C GLY A 44 12.94 -8.45 -0.27
N TYR A 45 13.59 -8.89 0.80
CA TYR A 45 13.69 -8.06 2.01
C TYR A 45 14.74 -6.95 1.83
N VAL A 46 14.25 -5.70 1.79
CA VAL A 46 14.97 -4.41 1.92
C VAL A 46 15.91 -4.01 0.79
N GLU A 47 16.87 -4.85 0.39
CA GLU A 47 17.84 -4.52 -0.67
C GLU A 47 17.52 -5.29 -1.95
N GLY A 48 17.17 -4.54 -3.00
CA GLY A 48 16.63 -5.09 -4.25
C GLY A 48 15.16 -5.56 -4.15
N GLY A 49 14.49 -5.24 -3.04
CA GLY A 49 13.08 -5.58 -2.79
C GLY A 49 12.07 -4.71 -3.52
N VAL A 50 10.80 -5.12 -3.54
CA VAL A 50 9.69 -4.39 -4.17
C VAL A 50 9.55 -2.99 -3.57
N GLY A 51 9.68 -2.82 -2.25
CA GLY A 51 9.62 -1.49 -1.62
C GLY A 51 10.69 -0.51 -2.13
N GLU A 52 11.95 -0.95 -2.26
CA GLU A 52 13.05 -0.13 -2.79
C GLU A 52 12.87 0.14 -4.29
N TRP A 53 12.41 -0.87 -5.04
CA TRP A 53 12.13 -0.74 -6.46
C TRP A 53 10.98 0.24 -6.72
N LEU A 54 9.89 0.16 -5.94
CA LEU A 54 8.75 1.07 -6.03
C LEU A 54 9.16 2.51 -5.73
N ALA A 55 9.92 2.74 -4.66
CA ALA A 55 10.42 4.08 -4.34
C ALA A 55 11.27 4.64 -5.50
N SER A 56 12.16 3.83 -6.06
CA SER A 56 13.02 4.22 -7.20
C SER A 56 12.20 4.50 -8.47
N PHE A 57 11.22 3.64 -8.77
CA PHE A 57 10.30 3.80 -9.89
C PHE A 57 9.52 5.12 -9.78
N LEU A 58 8.94 5.41 -8.62
CA LEU A 58 8.16 6.62 -8.38
C LEU A 58 9.02 7.88 -8.45
N CYS A 59 10.23 7.86 -7.90
CA CYS A 59 11.19 8.97 -8.03
C CYS A 59 11.51 9.26 -9.51
N ASN A 60 11.78 8.21 -10.31
CA ASN A 60 12.04 8.37 -11.73
C ASN A 60 10.81 8.90 -12.49
N PHE A 61 9.62 8.39 -12.18
CA PHE A 61 8.37 8.85 -12.75
C PHE A 61 8.12 10.34 -12.45
N LEU A 62 8.35 10.78 -11.21
CA LEU A 62 8.21 12.18 -10.82
C LEU A 62 9.28 13.10 -11.45
N ALA A 63 10.48 12.57 -11.70
CA ALA A 63 11.57 13.31 -12.35
C ALA A 63 11.27 13.66 -13.82
N GLU A 64 10.32 12.98 -14.47
CA GLU A 64 9.86 13.30 -15.84
C GLU A 64 9.12 14.65 -15.94
N LYS A 65 9.01 15.42 -14.84
CA LYS A 65 8.35 16.75 -14.76
C LYS A 65 6.91 16.72 -15.29
N ILE A 66 6.20 15.64 -14.98
CA ILE A 66 4.80 15.50 -15.32
C ILE A 66 4.02 16.60 -14.58
N ILE A 67 3.28 17.41 -15.35
CA ILE A 67 2.55 18.58 -14.83
C ILE A 67 1.35 18.14 -13.98
N TYR A 68 0.75 16.99 -14.30
CA TYR A 68 -0.38 16.39 -13.59
C TYR A 68 -0.19 14.88 -13.51
N VAL A 69 -0.15 14.32 -12.30
CA VAL A 69 -0.05 12.85 -12.13
C VAL A 69 -1.46 12.27 -12.24
N ASP A 70 -1.69 11.56 -13.32
CA ASP A 70 -2.89 10.74 -13.52
C ASP A 70 -2.64 9.34 -12.96
N ALA A 71 -3.50 8.88 -12.04
CA ALA A 71 -3.35 7.58 -11.40
C ALA A 71 -3.48 6.41 -12.41
N GLY A 72 -4.27 6.58 -13.47
CA GLY A 72 -4.38 5.62 -14.56
C GLY A 72 -3.07 5.48 -15.35
N LEU A 73 -2.44 6.59 -15.74
CA LEU A 73 -1.15 6.61 -16.41
C LEU A 73 -0.06 5.99 -15.54
N LEU A 74 -0.05 6.34 -14.24
CA LEU A 74 0.86 5.71 -13.27
C LEU A 74 0.63 4.20 -13.21
N GLY A 75 -0.62 3.76 -13.20
CA GLY A 75 -1.01 2.35 -13.26
C GLY A 75 -0.48 1.61 -14.48
N ILE A 76 -0.71 2.15 -15.67
CA ILE A 76 -0.24 1.56 -16.93
C ILE A 76 1.29 1.44 -16.92
N ARG A 77 2.00 2.49 -16.50
CA ARG A 77 3.46 2.48 -16.44
C ARG A 77 4.00 1.52 -15.39
N LEU A 78 3.34 1.42 -14.24
CA LEU A 78 3.74 0.50 -13.19
C LEU A 78 3.57 -0.96 -13.64
N ILE A 79 2.42 -1.30 -14.26
CA ILE A 79 2.16 -2.64 -14.79
C ILE A 79 3.22 -3.01 -15.85
N HIS A 80 3.51 -2.08 -16.77
CA HIS A 80 4.55 -2.28 -17.76
C HIS A 80 5.92 -2.48 -17.12
N ALA A 81 6.29 -1.65 -16.14
CA ALA A 81 7.56 -1.74 -15.44
C ALA A 81 7.71 -3.06 -14.66
N PHE A 82 6.66 -3.55 -13.99
CA PHE A 82 6.67 -4.88 -13.36
C PHE A 82 6.81 -6.01 -14.39
N SER A 83 6.13 -5.91 -15.52
CA SER A 83 6.21 -6.92 -16.59
C SER A 83 7.62 -7.02 -17.21
N MET A 84 8.40 -5.94 -17.12
CA MET A 84 9.78 -5.84 -17.62
C MET A 84 10.83 -6.01 -16.51
N SER A 85 10.40 -6.15 -15.26
CA SER A 85 11.31 -6.29 -14.11
C SER A 85 11.83 -7.72 -13.97
N ASP A 86 12.89 -7.88 -13.18
CA ASP A 86 13.43 -9.19 -12.83
C ASP A 86 12.63 -9.92 -11.72
N PHE A 87 11.51 -9.32 -11.26
CA PHE A 87 10.65 -9.97 -10.27
C PHE A 87 10.03 -11.25 -10.83
N LYS A 88 9.93 -12.27 -9.98
CA LYS A 88 9.42 -13.58 -10.41
C LYS A 88 7.90 -13.58 -10.44
N ASN A 89 7.34 -13.84 -11.62
CA ASN A 89 5.91 -14.06 -11.83
C ASN A 89 5.00 -12.94 -11.26
N PRO A 90 5.21 -11.65 -11.61
CA PRO A 90 4.23 -10.63 -11.28
C PRO A 90 2.90 -11.00 -11.94
N ARG A 91 1.79 -10.89 -11.18
CA ARG A 91 0.44 -11.19 -11.68
C ARG A 91 -0.45 -9.99 -11.49
N ILE A 92 -1.16 -9.62 -12.55
CA ILE A 92 -2.25 -8.65 -12.43
C ILE A 92 -3.45 -9.39 -11.86
N ILE A 93 -4.02 -8.85 -10.78
CA ILE A 93 -5.23 -9.39 -10.17
C ILE A 93 -6.40 -8.46 -10.53
N PRO A 94 -7.58 -9.00 -10.86
CA PRO A 94 -8.78 -8.18 -11.03
C PRO A 94 -9.04 -7.34 -9.79
N ILE A 95 -9.31 -6.06 -9.99
CA ILE A 95 -9.74 -5.18 -8.90
C ILE A 95 -11.14 -5.64 -8.49
N THR A 96 -11.24 -6.15 -7.27
CA THR A 96 -12.50 -6.44 -6.58
C THR A 96 -12.59 -5.54 -5.35
N SER A 97 -13.65 -5.68 -4.55
CA SER A 97 -13.71 -5.00 -3.26
C SER A 97 -12.47 -5.32 -2.42
N LEU A 98 -11.97 -4.36 -1.64
CA LEU A 98 -10.82 -4.61 -0.76
C LEU A 98 -11.10 -5.80 0.17
N GLU A 99 -12.33 -5.93 0.64
CA GLU A 99 -12.80 -7.06 1.44
C GLU A 99 -12.47 -8.40 0.77
N GLU A 100 -12.84 -8.58 -0.50
CA GLU A 100 -12.55 -9.81 -1.23
C GLU A 100 -11.06 -9.99 -1.52
N LEU A 101 -10.30 -8.92 -1.81
CA LEU A 101 -8.86 -8.99 -2.01
C LEU A 101 -8.11 -9.50 -0.78
N PHE A 102 -8.52 -9.08 0.42
CA PHE A 102 -7.87 -9.42 1.68
C PHE A 102 -8.46 -10.67 2.37
N LYS A 103 -9.65 -11.13 1.97
CA LYS A 103 -10.19 -12.42 2.44
C LYS A 103 -9.38 -13.61 1.95
N THR A 104 -9.00 -13.62 0.67
CA THR A 104 -8.53 -14.84 -0.01
C THR A 104 -7.04 -15.11 0.12
N SER A 105 -6.27 -14.18 0.71
CA SER A 105 -4.81 -14.20 0.62
C SER A 105 -4.15 -13.69 1.90
N VAL A 106 -3.16 -14.43 2.39
CA VAL A 106 -2.24 -13.96 3.42
C VAL A 106 -1.11 -13.22 2.70
N TYR A 107 -1.21 -11.90 2.63
CA TYR A 107 -0.12 -11.04 2.18
C TYR A 107 0.71 -10.62 3.39
N GLU A 108 2.02 -10.73 3.28
CA GLU A 108 2.94 -10.27 4.32
C GLU A 108 3.14 -8.76 4.19
N TYR A 109 3.28 -8.28 2.95
CA TYR A 109 3.43 -6.86 2.65
C TYR A 109 2.29 -6.35 1.75
N VAL A 110 1.76 -5.19 2.10
CA VAL A 110 0.75 -4.50 1.29
C VAL A 110 1.25 -3.10 0.99
N TYR A 111 1.54 -2.84 -0.28
CA TYR A 111 1.96 -1.54 -0.76
C TYR A 111 0.77 -0.74 -1.28
N PHE A 112 0.63 0.50 -0.83
CA PHE A 112 -0.32 1.45 -1.40
C PHE A 112 0.44 2.62 -2.02
N ILE A 113 0.16 2.89 -3.28
CA ILE A 113 0.57 4.11 -3.95
C ILE A 113 -0.66 5.00 -4.01
N THR A 114 -0.64 6.09 -3.24
CA THR A 114 -1.76 7.03 -3.16
C THR A 114 -1.44 8.27 -3.98
N VAL A 115 -2.28 8.56 -4.96
CA VAL A 115 -2.22 9.79 -5.76
C VAL A 115 -3.28 10.77 -5.27
N ASP A 116 -2.89 11.99 -4.94
CA ASP A 116 -3.78 13.07 -4.56
C ASP A 116 -4.22 13.88 -5.78
N SER A 117 -5.48 13.71 -6.17
CA SER A 117 -6.09 14.39 -7.32
C SER A 117 -6.26 15.90 -7.12
N GLU A 118 -6.31 16.37 -5.87
CA GLU A 118 -6.58 17.77 -5.54
C GLU A 118 -5.30 18.58 -5.29
N SER A 119 -4.15 17.90 -5.20
CA SER A 119 -2.86 18.55 -5.01
C SER A 119 -2.39 19.26 -6.28
N SER A 120 -2.35 20.60 -6.21
CA SER A 120 -1.87 21.48 -7.28
C SER A 120 -0.37 21.36 -7.60
N LYS A 121 0.39 20.58 -6.81
CA LYS A 121 1.84 20.40 -6.98
C LYS A 121 2.14 18.91 -7.23
N SER A 122 2.48 18.58 -8.47
CA SER A 122 2.73 17.20 -8.92
C SER A 122 3.86 16.47 -8.19
N GLN A 123 4.80 17.19 -7.56
CA GLN A 123 5.87 16.57 -6.77
C GLN A 123 5.43 16.14 -5.36
N TYR A 124 4.24 16.56 -4.90
CA TYR A 124 3.74 16.27 -3.55
C TYR A 124 2.45 15.47 -3.55
N ASN A 125 2.03 14.98 -4.70
CA ASN A 125 0.75 14.29 -4.85
C ASN A 125 0.87 12.77 -4.79
N ILE A 126 2.08 12.18 -4.73
CA ILE A 126 2.25 10.74 -4.58
C ILE A 126 2.79 10.41 -3.21
N MET A 127 2.13 9.46 -2.54
CA MET A 127 2.59 8.82 -1.31
C MET A 127 2.77 7.33 -1.54
N LEU A 128 3.84 6.77 -0.97
CA LEU A 128 4.08 5.33 -0.91
C LEU A 128 3.92 4.87 0.53
N SER A 129 3.03 3.90 0.73
CA SER A 129 2.79 3.25 2.01
C SER A 129 3.12 1.77 1.91
N VAL A 130 3.68 1.20 2.96
CA VAL A 130 3.83 -0.25 3.13
C VAL A 130 3.22 -0.65 4.46
N CYS A 131 2.35 -1.66 4.43
CA CYS A 131 1.80 -2.31 5.62
C CYS A 131 2.49 -3.67 5.80
N ASP A 132 2.93 -3.94 7.02
CA ASP A 132 3.48 -5.22 7.48
C ASP A 132 2.84 -5.56 8.83
N GLY A 133 1.89 -6.49 8.83
CA GLY A 133 1.08 -6.82 10.00
C GLY A 133 0.39 -5.59 10.61
N ASP A 134 0.89 -5.18 11.79
CA ASP A 134 0.35 -4.07 12.58
C ASP A 134 1.02 -2.72 12.31
N PHE A 135 2.05 -2.71 11.47
CA PHE A 135 2.87 -1.56 11.15
C PHE A 135 2.47 -0.99 9.79
N ILE A 136 2.42 0.34 9.69
CA ILE A 136 2.39 1.02 8.40
C ILE A 136 3.46 2.11 8.39
N LEU A 137 4.21 2.16 7.29
CA LEU A 137 5.12 3.25 6.97
C LEU A 137 4.58 3.96 5.75
N THR A 138 4.29 5.25 5.89
CA THR A 138 3.84 6.10 4.79
C THR A 138 4.83 7.23 4.62
N ALA A 139 5.36 7.40 3.41
CA ALA A 139 6.27 8.49 3.09
C ALA A 139 6.20 8.88 1.62
N ARG A 140 6.69 10.08 1.29
CA ARG A 140 6.96 10.44 -0.10
C ARG A 140 8.06 9.53 -0.68
N PRO A 141 8.02 9.22 -1.99
CA PRO A 141 8.95 8.31 -2.62
C PRO A 141 10.43 8.57 -2.31
N GLU A 142 10.86 9.84 -2.37
CA GLU A 142 12.25 10.24 -2.17
C GLU A 142 12.74 10.08 -0.73
N LYS A 143 11.83 10.08 0.24
CA LYS A 143 12.14 9.85 1.67
C LYS A 143 11.87 8.41 2.10
N PHE A 144 11.16 7.63 1.30
CA PHE A 144 10.66 6.31 1.68
C PHE A 144 11.80 5.34 2.01
N LEU A 145 12.79 5.20 1.13
CA LEU A 145 13.83 4.19 1.28
C LEU A 145 14.68 4.37 2.55
N ALA A 146 15.09 5.59 2.84
CA ALA A 146 15.88 5.89 4.04
C ALA A 146 15.12 5.52 5.31
N LYS A 147 13.81 5.80 5.35
CA LYS A 147 12.94 5.43 6.47
C LYS A 147 12.68 3.94 6.53
N TYR A 148 12.41 3.31 5.40
CA TYR A 148 12.18 1.88 5.31
C TYR A 148 13.38 1.10 5.86
N LYS A 149 14.60 1.47 5.45
CA LYS A 149 15.85 0.92 5.98
C LYS A 149 15.98 1.16 7.49
N TYR A 150 15.74 2.39 7.95
CA TYR A 150 15.80 2.72 9.38
C TYR A 150 14.85 1.85 10.22
N TYR A 151 13.56 1.74 9.83
CA TYR A 151 12.58 0.96 10.59
C TYR A 151 12.82 -0.55 10.50
N SER A 152 13.24 -1.05 9.35
CA SER A 152 13.64 -2.45 9.22
C SER A 152 14.76 -2.80 10.21
N THR A 153 15.82 -1.98 10.27
CA THR A 153 16.91 -2.17 11.23
C THR A 153 16.41 -2.10 12.68
N GLN A 154 15.53 -1.15 13.01
CA GLN A 154 14.95 -1.05 14.36
C GLN A 154 14.09 -2.28 14.74
N MET A 155 13.32 -2.82 13.80
CA MET A 155 12.49 -4.02 14.04
C MET A 155 13.35 -5.25 14.28
N GLU A 156 14.41 -5.43 13.49
CA GLU A 156 15.35 -6.55 13.61
C GLU A 156 16.20 -6.47 14.88
N GLU A 157 16.78 -5.31 15.15
CA GLU A 157 17.72 -5.13 16.26
C GLU A 157 17.02 -4.99 17.61
N MET A 158 15.85 -4.36 17.66
CA MET A 158 15.17 -4.06 18.94
C MET A 158 14.00 -4.98 19.28
N LYS A 159 13.60 -5.91 18.39
CA LYS A 159 12.42 -6.80 18.57
C LYS A 159 11.15 -6.06 19.01
N LYS A 160 11.01 -4.79 18.65
CA LYS A 160 9.85 -3.97 19.01
C LYS A 160 8.77 -4.15 17.95
N SER A 161 7.58 -4.58 18.36
CA SER A 161 6.36 -4.42 17.56
C SER A 161 5.94 -2.95 17.67
N PHE A 162 6.26 -2.14 16.68
CA PHE A 162 5.79 -0.75 16.68
C PHE A 162 4.31 -0.74 16.27
N ALA A 163 3.44 -0.41 17.23
CA ALA A 163 2.09 0.09 16.95
C ALA A 163 2.09 1.58 16.55
N GLU A 164 3.29 2.18 16.50
CA GLU A 164 3.49 3.58 16.19
C GLU A 164 3.54 3.74 14.68
N ILE A 165 2.55 4.43 14.15
CA ILE A 165 2.53 4.75 12.74
C ILE A 165 3.48 5.90 12.51
N ASN A 166 4.56 5.63 11.77
CA ASN A 166 5.58 6.62 11.54
C ASN A 166 5.46 7.20 10.14
N TYR A 167 5.01 8.44 10.07
CA TYR A 167 4.93 9.21 8.82
C TYR A 167 6.30 9.78 8.42
N GLY A 168 7.23 9.83 9.37
CA GLY A 168 8.61 10.33 9.26
C GLY A 168 8.75 11.72 8.60
N ASP A 169 7.66 12.48 8.50
CA ASP A 169 7.59 13.78 7.86
C ASP A 169 6.43 14.55 8.49
N ASP A 170 6.75 15.65 9.17
CA ASP A 170 5.76 16.55 9.79
C ASP A 170 4.72 17.06 8.77
N GLU A 171 5.06 17.05 7.47
CA GLU A 171 4.14 17.43 6.40
C GLU A 171 3.04 16.38 6.18
N VAL A 172 3.35 15.08 6.38
CA VAL A 172 2.42 13.99 6.11
C VAL A 172 1.43 13.81 7.26
N GLU A 173 1.87 14.01 8.52
CA GLU A 173 0.97 14.00 9.68
C GLU A 173 -0.10 15.10 9.62
N LYS A 174 0.20 16.25 9.00
CA LYS A 174 -0.70 17.42 8.95
C LYS A 174 -1.85 17.29 7.96
N GLU A 175 -1.76 16.41 6.96
CA GLU A 175 -2.72 16.33 5.85
C GLU A 175 -3.77 15.19 6.01
N GLY A 176 -3.94 14.66 7.23
CA GLY A 176 -4.97 13.64 7.53
C GLY A 176 -4.63 12.22 7.06
N TYR A 177 -3.43 11.99 6.51
CA TYR A 177 -2.96 10.66 6.13
C TYR A 177 -2.94 9.70 7.32
N LEU A 178 -2.63 10.20 8.53
CA LEU A 178 -2.62 9.38 9.74
C LEU A 178 -3.95 8.72 10.07
N SER A 179 -5.02 9.50 10.07
CA SER A 179 -6.36 8.97 10.29
C SER A 179 -6.77 7.99 9.21
N GLU A 180 -6.42 8.24 7.95
CA GLU A 180 -6.81 7.38 6.83
C GLU A 180 -6.08 6.03 6.82
N ASP A 181 -4.79 6.06 7.14
CA ASP A 181 -3.96 4.86 7.23
C ASP A 181 -4.33 4.02 8.47
N LEU A 182 -4.68 4.65 9.60
CA LEU A 182 -5.25 3.95 10.76
C LEU A 182 -6.54 3.22 10.40
N LEU A 183 -7.43 3.91 9.69
CA LEU A 183 -8.70 3.35 9.24
C LEU A 183 -8.48 2.19 8.26
N LEU A 184 -7.49 2.30 7.38
CA LEU A 184 -7.07 1.23 6.49
C LEU A 184 -6.50 0.04 7.28
N LEU A 185 -5.58 0.27 8.21
CA LEU A 185 -5.04 -0.78 9.07
C LEU A 185 -6.14 -1.50 9.86
N GLU A 186 -7.09 -0.75 10.43
CA GLU A 186 -8.23 -1.34 11.13
C GLU A 186 -9.08 -2.21 10.19
N PHE A 187 -9.33 -1.74 8.97
CA PHE A 187 -10.03 -2.51 7.95
C PHE A 187 -9.28 -3.80 7.60
N LEU A 188 -7.96 -3.73 7.33
CA LEU A 188 -7.13 -4.88 7.00
C LEU A 188 -7.09 -5.91 8.14
N ARG A 189 -6.93 -5.45 9.39
CA ARG A 189 -6.92 -6.30 10.58
C ARG A 189 -8.21 -7.07 10.76
N ARG A 190 -9.37 -6.42 10.58
CA ARG A 190 -10.67 -7.08 10.69
C ARG A 190 -10.76 -8.28 9.74
N TRP A 191 -10.25 -8.14 8.53
CA TRP A 191 -10.25 -9.22 7.53
C TRP A 191 -9.21 -10.29 7.80
N TYR A 192 -8.00 -9.92 8.21
CA TYR A 192 -6.99 -10.89 8.63
C TYR A 192 -7.50 -11.78 9.77
N LEU A 193 -8.10 -11.18 10.81
CA LEU A 193 -8.71 -11.91 11.92
C LEU A 193 -9.89 -12.77 11.47
N ALA A 194 -10.77 -12.25 10.61
CA ALA A 194 -11.90 -13.02 10.09
C ALA A 194 -11.44 -14.24 9.27
N SER A 195 -10.44 -14.08 8.40
CA SER A 195 -9.85 -15.19 7.63
C SER A 195 -9.17 -16.22 8.53
N TYR A 196 -8.45 -15.79 9.56
CA TYR A 196 -7.82 -16.68 10.53
C TYR A 196 -8.85 -17.49 11.33
N MET A 197 -9.93 -16.86 11.80
CA MET A 197 -11.02 -17.55 12.51
C MET A 197 -11.80 -18.51 11.61
N ASN A 198 -12.00 -18.17 10.34
CA ASN A 198 -12.66 -19.06 9.38
C ASN A 198 -11.81 -20.29 9.05
N ASN A 199 -10.49 -20.14 8.95
CA ASN A 199 -9.58 -21.28 8.76
C ASN A 199 -9.53 -22.21 9.99
N MET A 200 -9.56 -21.67 11.21
CA MET A 200 -9.61 -22.51 12.42
C MET A 200 -10.96 -23.24 12.62
N ASN A 201 -12.06 -22.67 12.14
CA ASN A 201 -13.37 -23.33 12.18
C ASN A 201 -13.57 -24.35 11.03
N GLY A 202 -12.77 -24.28 9.97
CA GLY A 202 -12.77 -25.23 8.86
C GLY A 202 -12.13 -26.58 9.18
N ASP A 203 -11.28 -26.65 10.22
CA ASP A 203 -10.54 -27.86 10.63
C ASP A 203 -11.30 -28.74 11.65
N ILE A 204 -12.57 -28.45 11.96
CA ILE A 204 -13.35 -29.21 12.97
C ILE A 204 -14.35 -30.22 12.37
N PHE A 205 -14.41 -30.39 11.03
CA PHE A 205 -15.29 -31.41 10.44
C PHE A 205 -14.62 -32.23 9.34
N TYR A 206 -13.72 -33.13 9.73
CA TYR A 206 -13.62 -34.47 9.13
C TYR A 206 -13.19 -35.47 10.21
N THR A 207 -14.18 -36.20 10.75
CA THR A 207 -13.98 -37.50 11.41
C THR A 207 -14.52 -38.58 10.47
#